data_AF-A0A1Q2Z0T5-F1
#
_entry.id   AF-A0A1Q2Z0T5-F1
#
_cell.length_a   1.000
_cell.length_b   1.000
_cell.length_c   1.000
_cell.angle_alpha   90.00
_cell.angle_beta   90.00
_cell.angle_gamma   90.00
#
_symmetry.space_group_name_H-M   'P 1'
#
loop_
_entity.id
_entity.type
_entity.pdbx_description
1 polymer ?
#
loop_
_entity_poly.entity_id
_entity_poly.type
_entity_poly.pdbx_seq_one_letter_code
_entity_poly.pdbx_strand_id
1 'polypeptide(L)'
;MAARLSPAAPDAPAPPALPAPAHTDWLRNVLVVTGPTEEMGHFRAAAAGAGVIPWVLDLDGMEEDWFLSLVAPAEGERAISLQGAQILARRLRDAAAANHQRALARIGTDQSCPLDLHRLLPVPPGILRLGPDNPDSRTWLWAHWGTTRPLRHVRELEPTLDGRKRRMAELRVEFWSADWSPWQALRRLRRDWPALSFGLQPDYADSEGDEPTSRSIVPTQHKQGIWDKKHNRDKPPRSARARRG
;
A
#
# COMPACT_ATOMS: atom_id res chain seq x y z
N MET A 1 36.34 -9.78 -58.09
CA MET A 1 35.95 -9.16 -56.80
C MET A 1 34.52 -9.59 -56.49
N ALA A 2 34.33 -10.47 -55.52
CA ALA A 2 33.02 -10.81 -54.96
C ALA A 2 33.21 -11.02 -53.46
N ALA A 3 32.71 -10.08 -52.66
CA ALA A 3 32.78 -10.13 -51.20
C ALA A 3 31.75 -11.14 -50.69
N ARG A 4 32.20 -12.11 -49.88
CA ARG A 4 31.33 -13.05 -49.17
C ARG A 4 30.66 -12.32 -48.00
N LEU A 5 29.34 -12.29 -47.99
CA LEU A 5 28.54 -11.90 -46.83
C LEU A 5 28.58 -13.03 -45.80
N SER A 6 29.06 -12.72 -44.59
CA SER A 6 28.91 -13.61 -43.44
C SER A 6 27.45 -13.62 -42.97
N PRO A 7 26.89 -14.78 -42.58
CA PRO A 7 25.54 -14.83 -42.02
C PRO A 7 25.50 -14.21 -40.62
N ALA A 8 24.49 -13.40 -40.38
CA ALA A 8 24.18 -12.82 -39.07
C ALA A 8 23.92 -13.93 -38.04
N ALA A 9 24.48 -13.77 -36.85
CA ALA A 9 24.22 -14.65 -35.71
C ALA A 9 22.72 -14.61 -35.36
N PRO A 10 22.11 -15.76 -35.00
CA PRO A 10 20.71 -15.78 -34.57
C PRO A 10 20.53 -15.00 -33.27
N ASP A 11 19.48 -14.19 -33.22
CA ASP A 11 19.00 -13.49 -32.03
C ASP A 11 18.95 -14.45 -30.84
N ALA A 12 19.64 -14.07 -29.76
CA ALA A 12 19.55 -14.80 -28.50
C ALA A 12 18.09 -14.79 -28.02
N PRO A 13 17.53 -15.94 -27.60
CA PRO A 13 16.18 -15.97 -27.06
C PRO A 13 16.10 -15.06 -25.83
N ALA A 14 15.01 -14.28 -25.75
CA ALA A 14 14.69 -13.52 -24.55
C ALA A 14 14.80 -14.43 -23.31
N PRO A 15 15.40 -13.95 -22.20
CA PRO A 15 15.53 -14.78 -21.01
C PRO A 15 14.15 -15.29 -20.60
N PRO A 16 14.01 -16.57 -20.23
CA PRO A 16 12.74 -17.11 -19.79
C PRO A 16 12.22 -16.25 -18.64
N ALA A 17 10.97 -15.83 -18.72
CA ALA A 17 10.28 -15.19 -17.62
C ALA A 17 10.42 -16.10 -16.41
N LEU A 18 11.15 -15.65 -15.39
CA LEU A 18 11.27 -16.41 -14.15
C LEU A 18 9.84 -16.66 -13.65
N PRO A 19 9.45 -17.91 -13.34
CA PRO A 19 8.15 -18.16 -12.76
C PRO A 19 8.05 -17.32 -11.50
N ALA A 20 7.13 -16.36 -11.49
CA ALA A 20 6.85 -15.60 -10.29
C ALA A 20 6.43 -16.62 -9.21
N PRO A 21 7.02 -16.57 -8.00
CA PRO A 21 6.63 -17.49 -6.94
C PRO A 21 5.11 -17.46 -6.75
N ALA A 22 4.52 -18.63 -6.47
CA ALA A 22 3.07 -18.81 -6.35
C ALA A 22 2.44 -17.86 -5.31
N HIS A 23 3.24 -17.44 -4.34
CA HIS A 23 2.87 -16.50 -3.31
C HIS A 23 3.89 -15.36 -3.25
N THR A 24 3.38 -14.13 -3.10
CA THR A 24 4.23 -12.97 -2.82
C THR A 24 4.70 -13.04 -1.38
N ASP A 25 6.02 -13.09 -1.19
CA ASP A 25 6.59 -12.97 0.15
C ASP A 25 6.63 -11.49 0.55
N TRP A 26 6.39 -11.20 1.83
CA TRP A 26 6.41 -9.84 2.35
C TRP A 26 7.57 -9.69 3.31
N LEU A 27 8.56 -8.91 2.89
CA LEU A 27 9.73 -8.61 3.71
C LEU A 27 9.49 -7.31 4.47
N ARG A 28 9.62 -7.36 5.79
CA ARG A 28 9.64 -6.16 6.63
C ARG A 28 10.99 -5.47 6.49
N ASN A 29 10.97 -4.15 6.34
CA ASN A 29 12.18 -3.33 6.19
C ASN A 29 12.11 -2.11 7.10
N VAL A 30 13.27 -1.68 7.58
CA VAL A 30 13.46 -0.37 8.18
C VAL A 30 14.42 0.44 7.32
N LEU A 31 13.96 1.57 6.81
CA LEU A 31 14.77 2.56 6.12
C LEU A 31 15.09 3.70 7.08
N VAL A 32 16.38 4.03 7.18
CA VAL A 32 16.89 5.18 7.91
C VAL A 32 17.49 6.15 6.89
N VAL A 33 16.98 7.38 6.87
CA VAL A 33 17.50 8.47 6.05
C VAL A 33 18.04 9.56 6.97
N THR A 34 19.29 9.95 6.80
CA THR A 34 19.92 11.01 7.59
C THR A 34 20.57 12.05 6.69
N GLY A 35 20.63 13.29 7.15
CA GLY A 35 21.31 14.37 6.43
C GLY A 35 21.06 15.74 7.04
N PRO A 36 21.46 16.81 6.33
CA PRO A 36 21.19 18.19 6.75
C PRO A 36 19.70 18.45 6.96
N THR A 37 19.34 19.21 7.99
CA THR A 37 17.93 19.46 8.37
C THR A 37 17.08 20.02 7.22
N GLU A 38 17.63 20.93 6.43
CA GLU A 38 16.93 21.56 5.30
C GLU A 38 16.63 20.55 4.18
N GLU A 39 17.64 19.80 3.74
CA GLU A 39 17.50 18.73 2.74
C GLU A 39 16.54 17.63 3.20
N MET A 40 16.59 17.27 4.48
CA MET A 40 15.64 16.33 5.08
C MET A 40 14.20 16.86 5.04
N GLY A 41 14.00 18.17 5.23
CA GLY A 41 12.70 18.81 5.08
C GLY A 41 12.16 18.71 3.65
N HIS A 42 12.99 19.03 2.66
CA HIS A 42 12.65 18.88 1.24
C HIS A 42 12.32 17.44 0.87
N PHE A 43 13.14 16.48 1.30
CA PHE A 43 12.91 15.06 1.04
C PHE A 43 11.60 14.57 1.67
N ARG A 44 11.34 14.91 2.95
CA ARG A 44 10.09 14.54 3.63
C ARG A 44 8.86 15.11 2.90
N ALA A 45 8.91 16.37 2.46
CA ALA A 45 7.82 16.99 1.70
C ALA A 45 7.60 16.32 0.33
N ALA A 46 8.67 15.92 -0.35
CA ALA A 46 8.60 15.21 -1.63
C ALA A 46 8.05 13.78 -1.46
N ALA A 47 8.47 13.09 -0.40
CA ALA A 47 8.11 11.72 -0.08
C ALA A 47 6.71 11.56 0.51
N ALA A 48 6.20 12.56 1.24
CA ALA A 48 4.92 12.48 1.92
C ALA A 48 3.75 12.44 0.93
N GLY A 49 2.88 11.43 1.03
CA GLY A 49 1.79 11.24 0.07
C GLY A 49 0.64 10.37 0.58
N ALA A 50 -0.19 9.92 -0.36
CA ALA A 50 -1.32 9.05 -0.06
C ALA A 50 -0.89 7.57 0.07
N GLY A 51 0.32 7.21 -0.37
CA GLY A 51 0.78 5.82 -0.42
C GLY A 51 -0.02 4.97 -1.42
N VAL A 52 -0.55 5.61 -2.47
CA VAL A 52 -1.42 4.98 -3.49
C VAL A 52 -0.80 5.17 -4.86
N ILE A 53 -0.67 4.06 -5.60
CA ILE A 53 -0.40 4.12 -7.04
C ILE A 53 -1.74 4.23 -7.78
N PRO A 54 -1.93 5.23 -8.65
CA PRO A 54 -3.19 5.46 -9.37
C PRO A 54 -3.31 4.52 -10.59
N TRP A 55 -3.36 3.20 -10.33
CA TRP A 55 -3.62 2.20 -11.36
C TRP A 55 -4.96 2.43 -12.04
N VAL A 56 -5.06 2.12 -13.33
CA VAL A 56 -6.35 1.90 -13.97
C VAL A 56 -6.76 0.46 -13.70
N LEU A 57 -7.96 0.26 -13.17
CA LEU A 57 -8.49 -1.08 -12.88
C LEU A 57 -9.37 -1.55 -14.04
N ASP A 58 -9.13 -2.77 -14.53
CA ASP A 58 -10.04 -3.48 -15.42
C ASP A 58 -11.14 -4.15 -14.58
N LEU A 59 -12.16 -3.37 -14.23
CA LEU A 59 -13.25 -3.83 -13.36
C LEU A 59 -14.08 -4.95 -14.00
N ASP A 60 -14.18 -4.98 -15.32
CA ASP A 60 -14.94 -6.00 -16.04
C ASP A 60 -14.18 -7.34 -16.02
N GLY A 61 -12.87 -7.31 -16.31
CA GLY A 61 -12.00 -8.49 -16.16
C GLY A 61 -11.97 -9.01 -14.72
N MET A 62 -11.94 -8.11 -13.72
CA MET A 62 -12.02 -8.51 -12.31
C MET A 62 -13.36 -9.19 -11.94
N GLU A 63 -14.51 -8.72 -12.47
CA GLU A 63 -15.81 -9.38 -12.26
C GLU A 63 -15.80 -10.80 -12.84
N GLU A 64 -15.23 -10.97 -14.04
CA GLU A 64 -15.10 -12.27 -14.69
C GLU A 64 -14.20 -13.23 -13.89
N ASP A 65 -13.01 -12.78 -13.47
CA ASP A 65 -12.06 -13.59 -12.68
C ASP A 65 -12.66 -14.07 -11.36
N TRP A 66 -13.39 -13.20 -10.65
CA TRP A 66 -14.09 -13.61 -9.43
C TRP A 66 -15.25 -14.55 -9.72
N PHE A 67 -16.00 -14.31 -10.79
CA PHE A 67 -17.07 -15.21 -11.19
C PHE A 67 -16.52 -16.62 -11.46
N LEU A 68 -15.46 -16.74 -12.26
CA LEU A 68 -14.81 -18.01 -12.58
C LEU A 68 -14.30 -18.72 -11.32
N SER A 69 -13.66 -17.97 -10.41
CA SER A 69 -13.18 -18.51 -9.14
C SER A 69 -14.31 -19.03 -8.24
N LEU A 70 -15.49 -18.42 -8.29
CA LEU A 70 -16.65 -18.79 -7.45
C LEU A 70 -17.43 -20.00 -7.99
N VAL A 71 -17.43 -20.22 -9.32
CA VAL A 71 -18.16 -21.33 -9.96
C VAL A 71 -17.32 -22.60 -10.08
N ALA A 72 -15.99 -22.50 -9.99
CA ALA A 72 -15.05 -23.61 -10.03
C ALA A 72 -14.15 -23.59 -8.76
N PRO A 73 -14.71 -23.84 -7.57
CA PRO A 73 -13.93 -23.84 -6.34
C PRO A 73 -12.97 -25.05 -6.30
N ALA A 74 -12.01 -25.02 -5.38
CA ALA A 74 -11.04 -26.11 -5.21
C ALA A 74 -11.72 -27.45 -4.88
N GLU A 75 -11.03 -28.56 -5.16
CA GLU A 75 -11.55 -29.90 -4.87
C GLU A 75 -11.97 -30.03 -3.40
N GLY A 76 -13.23 -30.44 -3.17
CA GLY A 76 -13.80 -30.62 -1.83
C GLY A 76 -14.58 -29.41 -1.30
N GLU A 77 -14.57 -28.27 -1.98
CA GLU A 77 -15.37 -27.10 -1.61
C GLU A 77 -16.78 -27.12 -2.22
N ARG A 78 -17.74 -26.52 -1.51
CA ARG A 78 -19.10 -26.38 -2.01
C ARG A 78 -19.20 -25.16 -2.93
N ALA A 79 -19.40 -25.41 -4.22
CA ALA A 79 -19.72 -24.36 -5.18
C ALA A 79 -21.03 -23.66 -4.81
N ILE A 80 -21.06 -22.33 -4.94
CA ILE A 80 -22.31 -21.57 -4.88
C ILE A 80 -23.06 -21.71 -6.20
N SER A 81 -24.36 -21.39 -6.21
CA SER A 81 -25.12 -21.42 -7.46
C SER A 81 -24.55 -20.43 -8.47
N LEU A 82 -24.67 -20.70 -9.77
CA LEU A 82 -24.22 -19.80 -10.85
C LEU A 82 -24.78 -18.38 -10.68
N GLN A 83 -26.08 -18.26 -10.37
CA GLN A 83 -26.72 -16.97 -10.10
C GLN A 83 -26.12 -16.29 -8.85
N GLY A 84 -25.82 -17.06 -7.80
CA GLY A 84 -25.16 -16.56 -6.60
C GLY A 84 -23.75 -16.04 -6.88
N ALA A 85 -22.98 -16.77 -7.69
CA ALA A 85 -21.63 -16.36 -8.13
C ALA A 85 -21.66 -15.05 -8.91
N GLN A 86 -22.59 -14.91 -9.85
CA GLN A 86 -22.73 -13.68 -10.63
C GLN A 86 -23.08 -12.47 -9.75
N ILE A 87 -24.01 -12.64 -8.80
CA ILE A 87 -24.37 -11.56 -7.85
C ILE A 87 -23.17 -11.19 -6.98
N LEU A 88 -22.43 -12.17 -6.47
CA LEU A 88 -21.29 -11.93 -5.60
C LEU A 88 -20.14 -11.26 -6.35
N ALA A 89 -19.78 -11.73 -7.54
CA ALA A 89 -18.76 -11.13 -8.39
C ALA A 89 -19.06 -9.65 -8.68
N ARG A 90 -20.31 -9.32 -9.02
CA ARG A 90 -20.76 -7.94 -9.23
C ARG A 90 -20.60 -7.06 -7.98
N ARG A 91 -20.95 -7.60 -6.81
CA ARG A 91 -20.77 -6.89 -5.53
C ARG A 91 -19.30 -6.64 -5.22
N LEU A 92 -18.42 -7.60 -5.53
CA LEU A 92 -16.98 -7.43 -5.39
C LEU A 92 -16.47 -6.34 -6.33
N ARG A 93 -16.95 -6.29 -7.58
CA ARG A 93 -16.64 -5.21 -8.55
C ARG A 93 -17.04 -3.85 -8.02
N ASP A 94 -18.28 -3.70 -7.57
CA ASP A 94 -18.77 -2.44 -7.01
C ASP A 94 -17.97 -2.00 -5.78
N ALA A 95 -17.63 -2.94 -4.90
CA ALA A 95 -16.81 -2.67 -3.73
C ALA A 95 -15.38 -2.25 -4.10
N ALA A 96 -14.75 -2.93 -5.06
CA ALA A 96 -13.43 -2.60 -5.56
C ALA A 96 -13.41 -1.22 -6.24
N ALA A 97 -14.41 -0.91 -7.08
CA ALA A 97 -14.56 0.40 -7.70
C ALA A 97 -14.69 1.52 -6.66
N ALA A 98 -15.56 1.34 -5.66
CA ALA A 98 -15.73 2.33 -4.58
C ALA A 98 -14.47 2.50 -3.73
N ASN A 99 -13.77 1.41 -3.40
CA ASN A 99 -12.49 1.44 -2.70
C ASN A 99 -11.43 2.19 -3.50
N HIS A 100 -11.34 1.90 -4.80
CA HIS A 100 -10.38 2.52 -5.69
C HIS A 100 -10.65 4.02 -5.85
N GLN A 101 -11.90 4.42 -6.05
CA GLN A 101 -12.28 5.83 -6.14
C GLN A 101 -11.95 6.59 -4.84
N ARG A 102 -12.20 6.00 -3.67
CA ARG A 102 -11.76 6.56 -2.38
C ARG A 102 -10.24 6.69 -2.29
N ALA A 103 -9.50 5.70 -2.76
CA ALA A 103 -8.04 5.74 -2.76
C ALA A 103 -7.50 6.86 -3.65
N LEU A 104 -8.07 7.04 -4.85
CA LEU A 104 -7.70 8.12 -5.77
C LEU A 104 -8.05 9.51 -5.22
N ALA A 105 -9.19 9.67 -4.55
CA ALA A 105 -9.61 10.96 -3.98
C ALA A 105 -8.65 11.52 -2.91
N ARG A 106 -7.82 10.65 -2.31
CA ARG A 106 -6.78 11.06 -1.35
C ARG A 106 -5.53 11.62 -2.01
N ILE A 107 -5.31 11.35 -3.30
CA ILE A 107 -4.12 11.80 -4.00
C ILE A 107 -4.10 13.33 -4.04
N GLY A 108 -3.00 13.91 -3.61
CA GLY A 108 -2.79 15.37 -3.55
C GLY A 108 -3.34 16.05 -2.29
N THR A 109 -4.12 15.37 -1.45
CA THR A 109 -4.64 15.92 -0.19
C THR A 109 -4.10 15.19 1.04
N ASP A 110 -3.91 13.87 0.93
CA ASP A 110 -3.35 13.02 1.97
C ASP A 110 -1.82 13.01 1.90
N GLN A 111 -1.19 13.24 3.05
CA GLN A 111 0.26 13.23 3.26
C GLN A 111 0.65 12.30 4.43
N SER A 112 -0.26 11.41 4.85
CA SER A 112 -0.05 10.51 5.99
C SER A 112 0.96 9.40 5.74
N CYS A 113 1.21 9.03 4.48
CA CYS A 113 2.26 8.08 4.14
C CYS A 113 3.61 8.80 4.11
N PRO A 114 4.56 8.49 5.00
CA PRO A 114 5.83 9.22 5.09
C PRO A 114 6.83 8.87 3.98
N LEU A 115 6.58 7.80 3.22
CA LEU A 115 7.42 7.36 2.10
C LEU A 115 6.55 6.81 0.97
N ASP A 116 6.04 7.70 0.12
CA ASP A 116 5.31 7.37 -1.10
C ASP A 116 6.27 7.27 -2.29
N LEU A 117 6.62 6.04 -2.69
CA LEU A 117 7.51 5.82 -3.84
C LEU A 117 6.92 6.33 -5.15
N HIS A 118 5.59 6.41 -5.31
CA HIS A 118 5.01 6.94 -6.54
C HIS A 118 5.21 8.46 -6.64
N ARG A 119 5.23 9.18 -5.52
CA ARG A 119 5.57 10.62 -5.54
C ARG A 119 7.03 10.87 -5.87
N LEU A 120 7.93 10.04 -5.36
CA LEU A 120 9.37 10.20 -5.59
C LEU A 120 9.81 9.67 -6.96
N LEU A 121 9.26 8.53 -7.37
CA LEU A 121 9.65 7.76 -8.56
C LEU A 121 8.37 7.30 -9.29
N PRO A 122 7.69 8.22 -10.01
CA PRO A 122 6.35 7.97 -10.53
C PRO A 122 6.31 6.82 -11.53
N VAL A 123 5.25 6.03 -11.42
CA VAL A 123 4.90 5.00 -12.39
C VAL A 123 4.35 5.69 -13.64
N PRO A 124 4.90 5.45 -14.84
CA PRO A 124 4.46 6.12 -16.06
C PRO A 124 3.00 5.81 -16.43
N PRO A 125 2.28 6.74 -17.07
CA PRO A 125 0.88 6.53 -17.48
C PRO A 125 0.66 5.28 -18.35
N GLY A 126 1.64 4.94 -19.21
CA GLY A 126 1.59 3.72 -20.02
C GLY A 126 1.51 2.45 -19.19
N ILE A 127 2.24 2.40 -18.07
CA ILE A 127 2.25 1.28 -17.13
C ILE A 127 1.02 1.31 -16.22
N LEU A 128 0.61 2.50 -15.75
CA LEU A 128 -0.60 2.64 -14.92
C LEU A 128 -1.86 2.08 -15.59
N ARG A 129 -1.98 2.22 -16.93
CA ARG A 129 -3.10 1.69 -17.72
C ARG A 129 -3.17 0.17 -17.77
N LEU A 130 -2.05 -0.53 -17.54
CA LEU A 130 -2.01 -1.98 -17.57
C LEU A 130 -2.58 -2.60 -16.28
N GLY A 131 -2.68 -1.81 -15.21
CA GLY A 131 -3.17 -2.28 -13.91
C GLY A 131 -2.11 -3.00 -13.07
N PRO A 132 -2.42 -3.30 -11.79
CA PRO A 132 -1.44 -3.78 -10.82
C PRO A 132 -1.00 -5.24 -11.02
N ASP A 133 -1.87 -6.07 -11.59
CA ASP A 133 -1.62 -7.51 -11.72
C ASP A 133 -1.06 -7.92 -13.09
N ASN A 134 -0.97 -6.97 -14.03
CA ASN A 134 -0.35 -7.21 -15.33
C ASN A 134 1.16 -7.52 -15.19
N PRO A 135 1.68 -8.57 -15.88
CA PRO A 135 3.09 -8.93 -15.82
C PRO A 135 4.07 -7.81 -16.19
N ASP A 136 3.71 -6.94 -17.15
CA ASP A 136 4.55 -5.83 -17.57
C ASP A 136 4.61 -4.73 -16.50
N SER A 137 3.50 -4.48 -15.78
CA SER A 137 3.49 -3.60 -14.62
C SER A 137 4.42 -4.11 -13.53
N ARG A 138 4.35 -5.41 -13.21
CA ARG A 138 5.21 -6.05 -12.21
C ARG A 138 6.67 -6.03 -12.63
N THR A 139 6.95 -6.27 -13.91
CA THR A 139 8.30 -6.19 -14.49
C THR A 139 8.85 -4.77 -14.42
N TRP A 140 8.02 -3.76 -14.70
CA TRP A 140 8.43 -2.37 -14.57
C TRP A 140 8.76 -2.01 -13.12
N LEU A 141 7.89 -2.36 -12.16
CA LEU A 141 8.12 -2.11 -10.74
C LEU A 141 9.39 -2.82 -10.26
N TRP A 142 9.61 -4.06 -10.68
CA TRP A 142 10.84 -4.79 -10.38
C TRP A 142 12.08 -4.04 -10.87
N ALA A 143 12.09 -3.62 -12.15
CA ALA A 143 13.23 -2.94 -12.74
C ALA A 143 13.48 -1.53 -12.14
N HIS A 144 12.43 -0.84 -11.71
CA HIS A 144 12.51 0.57 -11.31
C HIS A 144 12.54 0.77 -9.80
N TRP A 145 11.83 -0.06 -9.06
CA TRP A 145 11.71 0.01 -7.61
C TRP A 145 12.44 -1.14 -6.92
N GLY A 146 12.55 -2.30 -7.55
CA GLY A 146 13.18 -3.50 -6.96
C GLY A 146 12.18 -4.37 -6.21
N THR A 147 10.88 -4.12 -6.36
CA THR A 147 9.78 -4.88 -5.76
C THR A 147 8.71 -5.13 -6.82
N THR A 148 7.95 -6.22 -6.70
CA THR A 148 6.90 -6.57 -7.69
C THR A 148 5.54 -5.94 -7.37
N ARG A 149 5.38 -5.39 -6.16
CA ARG A 149 4.16 -4.72 -5.68
C ARG A 149 4.52 -3.42 -4.92
N PRO A 150 3.54 -2.52 -4.71
CA PRO A 150 3.74 -1.30 -3.92
C PRO A 150 4.13 -1.61 -2.46
N LEU A 151 4.79 -0.65 -1.80
CA LEU A 151 5.08 -0.77 -0.37
C LEU A 151 3.78 -0.81 0.45
N ARG A 152 3.78 -1.60 1.53
CA ARG A 152 2.66 -1.72 2.47
C ARG A 152 3.04 -1.29 3.87
N HIS A 153 2.03 -0.87 4.65
CA HIS A 153 2.15 -0.49 6.06
C HIS A 153 3.30 0.49 6.33
N VAL A 154 3.47 1.47 5.44
CA VAL A 154 4.51 2.48 5.55
C VAL A 154 4.19 3.37 6.76
N ARG A 155 5.06 3.36 7.77
CA ARG A 155 4.89 4.17 8.98
C ARG A 155 6.22 4.75 9.45
N GLU A 156 6.15 5.94 10.01
CA GLU A 156 7.31 6.58 10.63
C GLU A 156 7.58 5.94 12.00
N LEU A 157 8.85 5.75 12.31
CA LEU A 157 9.35 5.28 13.60
C LEU A 157 10.02 6.43 14.34
N GLU A 158 10.09 6.30 15.67
CA GLU A 158 10.81 7.26 16.51
C GLU A 158 12.28 7.41 16.08
N PRO A 159 12.78 8.65 15.94
CA PRO A 159 14.16 8.89 15.58
C PRO A 159 15.11 8.44 16.70
N THR A 160 16.27 7.94 16.31
CA THR A 160 17.40 7.59 17.16
C THR A 160 18.45 8.70 17.25
N LEU A 161 18.44 9.63 16.30
CA LEU A 161 19.39 10.74 16.30
C LEU A 161 19.11 11.71 17.46
N ASP A 162 20.14 12.06 18.23
CA ASP A 162 20.02 13.03 19.33
C ASP A 162 19.62 14.42 18.78
N GLY A 163 18.41 14.87 19.15
CA GLY A 163 17.82 16.14 18.73
C GLY A 163 18.62 17.39 19.11
N ARG A 164 19.67 17.25 19.93
CA ARG A 164 20.64 18.34 20.19
C ARG A 164 21.46 18.69 18.94
N LYS A 165 21.60 17.78 17.98
CA LYS A 165 22.27 18.05 16.70
C LYS A 165 21.36 18.80 15.74
N ARG A 166 21.08 20.08 16.03
CA ARG A 166 20.14 20.94 15.28
C ARG A 166 20.36 21.04 13.75
N ARG A 167 21.54 20.68 13.25
CA ARG A 167 21.88 20.72 11.82
C ARG A 167 21.65 19.42 11.07
N MET A 168 21.38 18.33 11.78
CA MET A 168 21.11 17.02 11.21
C MET A 168 19.73 16.56 11.60
N ALA A 169 19.03 15.92 10.67
CA ALA A 169 17.75 15.28 10.92
C ALA A 169 17.80 13.83 10.45
N GLU A 170 16.85 13.06 10.97
CA GLU A 170 16.67 11.65 10.65
C GLU A 170 15.21 11.39 10.32
N LEU A 171 14.97 10.51 9.36
CA LEU A 171 13.70 9.88 9.09
C LEU A 171 13.89 8.37 9.22
N ARG A 172 13.09 7.73 10.05
CA ARG A 172 13.06 6.26 10.16
C ARG A 172 11.68 5.80 9.72
N VAL A 173 11.63 4.94 8.72
CA VAL A 173 10.37 4.41 8.17
C VAL A 173 10.43 2.90 8.17
N GLU A 174 9.38 2.28 8.70
CA GLU A 174 9.10 0.88 8.54
C GLU A 174 8.11 0.67 7.40
N PHE A 175 8.33 -0.36 6.60
CA PHE A 175 7.40 -0.77 5.56
C PHE A 175 7.60 -2.25 5.21
N TRP A 176 6.64 -2.78 4.45
CA TRP A 176 6.72 -4.11 3.86
C TRP A 176 6.90 -4.01 2.35
N SER A 177 7.81 -4.79 1.79
CA SER A 177 8.06 -4.87 0.36
C SER A 177 7.88 -6.30 -0.15
N ALA A 178 7.33 -6.42 -1.35
CA ALA A 178 7.09 -7.71 -1.98
C ALA A 178 8.39 -8.32 -2.52
N ASP A 179 8.65 -9.56 -2.11
CA ASP A 179 9.71 -10.49 -2.49
C ASP A 179 11.14 -10.04 -2.15
N TRP A 180 11.42 -8.75 -2.23
CA TRP A 180 12.75 -8.16 -2.07
C TRP A 180 12.68 -6.75 -1.49
N SER A 181 13.81 -6.26 -0.99
CA SER A 181 13.97 -4.85 -0.63
C SER A 181 13.96 -3.92 -1.87
N PRO A 182 13.44 -2.67 -1.78
CA PRO A 182 13.33 -1.74 -2.91
C PRO A 182 14.66 -1.08 -3.29
N TRP A 183 15.69 -1.89 -3.54
CA TRP A 183 17.06 -1.40 -3.71
C TRP A 183 17.24 -0.54 -4.96
N GLN A 184 16.50 -0.82 -6.05
CA GLN A 184 16.55 0.00 -7.28
C GLN A 184 16.01 1.40 -7.01
N ALA A 185 14.91 1.52 -6.27
CA ALA A 185 14.39 2.82 -5.84
C ALA A 185 15.44 3.56 -5.00
N LEU A 186 16.01 2.91 -3.99
CA LEU A 186 17.00 3.53 -3.11
C LEU A 186 18.27 3.97 -3.86
N ARG A 187 18.72 3.21 -4.87
CA ARG A 187 19.86 3.62 -5.71
C ARG A 187 19.57 4.93 -6.46
N ARG A 188 18.36 5.10 -6.98
CA ARG A 188 17.95 6.34 -7.66
C ARG A 188 17.82 7.48 -6.65
N LEU A 189 17.16 7.24 -5.51
CA LEU A 189 17.03 8.25 -4.45
C LEU A 189 18.38 8.76 -3.95
N ARG A 190 19.39 7.88 -3.77
CA ARG A 190 20.76 8.30 -3.41
C ARG A 190 21.40 9.23 -4.45
N ARG A 191 21.10 9.04 -5.73
CA ARG A 191 21.61 9.90 -6.81
C ARG A 191 20.88 11.23 -6.84
N ASP A 192 19.56 11.20 -6.66
CA ASP A 192 18.70 12.37 -6.77
C ASP A 192 18.74 13.24 -5.49
N TRP A 193 19.15 12.65 -4.36
CA TRP A 193 19.33 13.30 -3.04
C TRP A 193 20.76 13.05 -2.48
N PRO A 194 21.81 13.59 -3.11
CA PRO A 194 23.20 13.25 -2.78
C PRO A 194 23.67 13.74 -1.40
N ALA A 195 22.97 14.72 -0.82
CA ALA A 195 23.25 15.21 0.53
C ALA A 195 22.71 14.28 1.64
N LEU A 196 21.90 13.28 1.28
CA LEU A 196 21.26 12.36 2.21
C LEU A 196 21.92 10.98 2.19
N SER A 197 22.02 10.37 3.36
CA SER A 197 22.48 8.99 3.54
C SER A 197 21.28 8.07 3.77
N PHE A 198 21.21 6.98 3.00
CA PHE A 198 20.13 6.00 3.08
C PHE A 198 20.68 4.66 3.56
N GLY A 199 20.26 4.21 4.74
CA GLY A 199 20.54 2.89 5.30
C GLY A 199 19.29 2.03 5.31
N LEU A 200 19.34 0.84 4.74
CA LEU A 200 18.21 -0.09 4.70
C LEU A 200 18.57 -1.35 5.47
N GLN A 201 17.69 -1.73 6.40
CA GLN A 201 17.81 -2.97 7.16
C GLN A 201 16.58 -3.84 6.87
N PRO A 202 16.72 -4.88 6.02
CA PRO A 202 15.72 -5.92 5.92
C PRO A 202 15.68 -6.75 7.20
N ASP A 203 14.49 -7.12 7.62
CA ASP A 203 14.24 -8.03 8.73
C ASP A 203 13.91 -9.41 8.16
N TYR A 204 14.93 -10.27 8.10
CA TYR A 204 14.82 -11.64 7.61
C TYR A 204 14.48 -12.65 8.72
N ALA A 205 14.00 -12.20 9.89
CA ALA A 205 13.53 -13.12 10.92
C ALA A 205 12.50 -14.07 10.30
N ASP A 206 12.75 -15.38 10.45
CA ASP A 206 12.02 -16.45 9.76
C ASP A 206 10.52 -16.20 9.78
N SER A 207 9.97 -15.94 8.59
CA SER A 207 8.54 -15.83 8.36
C SER A 207 7.90 -17.22 8.46
N GLU A 208 7.93 -17.83 9.64
CA GLU A 208 6.90 -18.79 10.03
C GLU A 208 5.64 -18.01 10.44
N GLY A 209 4.83 -17.67 9.43
CA GLY A 209 3.38 -17.77 9.56
C GLY A 209 2.61 -16.81 10.47
N ASP A 210 3.06 -15.58 10.72
CA ASP A 210 2.20 -14.56 11.36
C ASP A 210 1.87 -13.40 10.40
N GLU A 211 0.89 -13.68 9.54
CA GLU A 211 0.14 -12.66 8.84
C GLU A 211 -0.63 -11.81 9.88
N PRO A 212 -0.53 -10.47 9.89
CA PRO A 212 -1.42 -9.66 10.70
C PRO A 212 -2.83 -9.76 10.10
N THR A 213 -3.62 -10.68 10.65
CA THR A 213 -5.04 -10.84 10.34
C THR A 213 -5.71 -9.48 10.43
N SER A 214 -6.23 -9.03 9.28
CA SER A 214 -7.08 -7.86 9.19
C SER A 214 -8.22 -8.02 10.18
N ARG A 215 -8.25 -7.21 11.24
CA ARG A 215 -9.38 -7.15 12.16
C ARG A 215 -10.64 -6.84 11.37
N SER A 216 -11.47 -7.86 11.20
CA SER A 216 -12.85 -7.76 10.75
C SER A 216 -13.56 -6.68 11.55
N ILE A 217 -13.83 -5.55 10.91
CA ILE A 217 -14.80 -4.57 11.39
C ILE A 217 -16.16 -5.18 11.10
N VAL A 218 -16.66 -5.97 12.05
CA VAL A 218 -18.07 -6.34 12.10
C VAL A 218 -18.81 -5.10 12.63
N PRO A 219 -19.78 -4.53 11.90
CA PRO A 219 -20.61 -3.48 12.45
C PRO A 219 -21.58 -4.11 13.47
N THR A 220 -21.32 -3.89 14.75
CA THR A 220 -22.27 -4.24 15.81
C THR A 220 -23.54 -3.44 15.62
N GLN A 221 -24.61 -4.12 15.23
CA GLN A 221 -25.95 -3.54 15.14
C GLN A 221 -26.39 -3.02 16.50
N HIS A 222 -26.68 -1.71 16.56
CA HIS A 222 -27.39 -1.08 17.65
C HIS A 222 -28.80 -1.68 17.75
N LYS A 223 -29.04 -2.59 18.70
CA LYS A 223 -30.41 -2.92 19.12
C LYS A 223 -30.88 -1.87 20.12
N GLN A 224 -31.86 -1.09 19.68
CA GLN A 224 -32.73 -0.28 20.53
C GLN A 224 -33.44 -1.20 21.53
N GLY A 225 -33.16 -1.00 22.82
CA GLY A 225 -33.85 -1.59 23.95
C GLY A 225 -34.56 -0.49 24.72
N ILE A 226 -35.84 -0.36 24.46
CA ILE A 226 -36.86 0.37 25.22
C ILE A 226 -36.70 0.07 26.72
N TRP A 227 -36.53 1.09 27.56
CA TRP A 227 -36.78 0.98 29.00
C TRP A 227 -37.60 2.16 29.52
N ASP A 228 -38.59 1.76 30.30
CA ASP A 228 -39.75 2.50 30.76
C ASP A 228 -39.43 3.71 31.64
N LYS A 229 -40.24 4.76 31.42
CA LYS A 229 -40.46 5.84 32.39
C LYS A 229 -41.35 5.31 33.50
N LYS A 230 -40.90 5.36 34.76
CA LYS A 230 -41.81 5.64 35.89
C LYS A 230 -41.09 6.18 37.13
N HIS A 231 -41.36 7.46 37.36
CA HIS A 231 -41.68 8.10 38.63
C HIS A 231 -40.61 8.08 39.73
N ASN A 232 -39.97 9.24 39.93
CA ASN A 232 -39.75 9.72 41.28
C ASN A 232 -40.03 11.23 41.34
N ARG A 233 -41.27 11.56 41.73
CA ARG A 233 -41.66 12.85 42.29
C ARG A 233 -41.24 12.79 43.75
N ASP A 234 -40.38 13.72 44.18
CA ASP A 234 -40.55 14.46 45.43
C ASP A 234 -39.32 15.31 45.75
N LYS A 235 -39.44 16.62 45.52
CA LYS A 235 -38.86 17.65 46.41
C LYS A 235 -39.51 19.01 46.10
N PRO A 236 -40.10 19.68 47.10
CA PRO A 236 -40.76 20.98 46.90
C PRO A 236 -39.75 22.15 46.93
N PRO A 237 -40.10 23.31 46.36
CA PRO A 237 -39.23 24.47 46.27
C PRO A 237 -39.41 25.41 47.46
N ARG A 238 -38.36 26.12 47.89
CA ARG A 238 -38.52 27.35 48.67
C ARG A 238 -37.29 28.29 48.62
N SER A 239 -37.49 29.39 47.90
CA SER A 239 -37.17 30.79 48.23
C SER A 239 -35.76 31.22 48.67
N ALA A 240 -35.10 31.95 47.76
CA ALA A 240 -34.79 33.39 47.80
C ALA A 240 -33.95 34.07 48.93
N ARG A 241 -33.22 35.10 48.45
CA ARG A 241 -32.46 36.21 49.10
C ARG A 241 -31.03 35.87 49.54
N ALA A 242 -29.98 36.46 48.98
CA ALA A 242 -29.58 37.88 48.81
C ALA A 242 -28.76 38.44 49.99
N ARG A 243 -27.64 39.08 49.60
CA ARG A 243 -26.82 40.13 50.25
C ARG A 243 -25.59 39.70 51.06
N ARG A 244 -24.46 40.20 50.53
CA ARG A 244 -23.41 41.06 51.13
C ARG A 244 -22.80 40.63 52.47
N GLY A 245 -21.47 40.61 52.44
CA GLY A 245 -20.54 40.61 53.57
C GLY A 245 -19.16 40.38 53.00
#